data_AF-A0A3D2W8K9-F1
#
_entry.id   AF-A0A3D2W8K9-F1
#
_cell.length_a   1.000
_cell.length_b   1.000
_cell.length_c   1.000
_cell.angle_alpha   90.00
_cell.angle_beta   90.00
_cell.angle_gamma   90.00
#
_symmetry.space_group_name_H-M   'P 1'
#
loop_
_entity.id
_entity.type
_entity.pdbx_description
1 polymer ?
#
loop_
_entity_poly.entity_id
_entity_poly.type
_entity_poly.pdbx_seq_one_letter_code
_entity_poly.pdbx_strand_id
1 'polypeptide(L)'
;VINLQLAERKRTRRKTAQLILIALGVLIVLIYVILFTQNSPYLDWDYSDPEKAVFGVAFHSAEWIFVRLAPIALTGIIAGLVLTWRGDR
;
A
#
# COMPACT_ATOMS: atom_id res chain seq x y z
N VAL A 1 28.52 0.80 28.24
CA VAL A 1 28.69 0.74 26.77
C VAL A 1 27.62 -0.14 26.09
N ILE A 2 27.27 -1.33 26.61
CA ILE A 2 26.24 -2.23 26.03
C ILE A 2 24.82 -1.61 25.96
N ASN A 3 24.39 -0.89 27.00
CA ASN A 3 23.05 -0.28 27.06
C ASN A 3 22.83 0.78 25.96
N LEU A 4 23.90 1.51 25.60
CA LEU A 4 23.86 2.53 24.55
C LEU A 4 23.69 1.89 23.16
N GLN A 5 24.41 0.82 22.88
CA GLN A 5 24.30 0.08 21.61
C GLN A 5 22.91 -0.55 21.42
N LEU A 6 22.30 -1.05 22.50
CA LEU A 6 20.92 -1.56 22.48
C LEU A 6 19.91 -0.45 22.20
N ALA A 7 20.08 0.72 22.83
CA ALA A 7 19.22 1.89 22.60
C ALA A 7 19.34 2.40 21.15
N GLU A 8 20.55 2.49 20.60
CA GLU A 8 20.79 2.89 19.20
C GLU A 8 20.16 1.92 18.21
N ARG A 9 20.35 0.61 18.38
CA ARG A 9 19.73 -0.40 17.51
C ARG A 9 18.20 -0.33 17.54
N LYS A 10 17.61 -0.09 18.72
CA LYS A 10 16.17 0.08 18.88
C LYS A 10 15.66 1.31 18.11
N ARG A 11 16.38 2.43 18.21
CA ARG A 11 16.06 3.67 17.48
C ARG A 11 16.15 3.49 15.96
N THR A 12 17.21 2.86 15.48
CA THR A 12 17.38 2.61 14.04
C THR A 12 16.29 1.69 13.50
N ARG A 13 15.98 0.58 14.19
CA ARG A 13 14.90 -0.34 13.78
C ARG A 13 13.54 0.36 13.70
N ARG A 14 13.21 1.21 14.68
CA ARG A 14 11.97 1.99 14.68
C ARG A 14 11.90 2.97 13.51
N LYS A 15 12.99 3.71 13.27
CA LYS A 15 13.08 4.65 12.15
C LYS A 15 12.92 3.93 10.80
N THR A 16 13.56 2.78 10.63
CA THR A 16 13.39 1.94 9.42
C THR A 16 11.94 1.48 9.26
N ALA A 17 11.30 1.01 10.33
CA ALA A 17 9.90 0.58 10.28
C ALA A 17 8.95 1.74 9.90
N GLN A 18 9.14 2.92 10.48
CA GLN A 18 8.37 4.13 10.12
C GLN A 18 8.55 4.51 8.64
N LEU A 19 9.78 4.49 8.14
CA LEU A 19 10.05 4.80 6.72
C LEU A 19 9.39 3.77 5.79
N ILE A 20 9.42 2.48 6.13
CA ILE A 20 8.74 1.44 5.37
C ILE A 20 7.23 1.68 5.36
N LEU A 21 6.63 1.94 6.53
CA LEU A 21 5.19 2.21 6.65
C LEU A 21 4.76 3.44 5.83
N ILE A 22 5.54 4.53 5.87
CA ILE A 22 5.28 5.73 5.07
C ILE A 22 5.40 5.41 3.58
N ALA A 23 6.47 4.74 3.16
CA ALA A 23 6.69 4.38 1.75
C ALA A 23 5.56 3.50 1.21
N LEU A 24 5.11 2.51 2.00
CA LEU A 24 3.95 1.67 1.65
C LEU A 24 2.66 2.48 1.55
N GLY A 25 2.41 3.41 2.48
CA GLY A 25 1.24 4.29 2.44
C GLY A 25 1.23 5.18 1.20
N VAL A 26 2.37 5.80 0.88
CA VAL A 26 2.53 6.62 -0.33
C VAL A 26 2.30 5.78 -1.58
N LEU A 27 2.86 4.57 -1.66
CA LEU A 27 2.65 3.66 -2.79
C LEU A 27 1.17 3.33 -3.00
N ILE A 28 0.44 3.01 -1.94
CA ILE A 28 -1.00 2.71 -2.01
C ILE A 28 -1.77 3.92 -2.56
N VAL A 29 -1.48 5.12 -2.05
CA VAL A 29 -2.13 6.36 -2.52
C VAL A 29 -1.82 6.64 -3.99
N LEU A 30 -0.57 6.44 -4.43
CA LEU A 30 -0.19 6.61 -5.83
C LEU A 30 -0.94 5.65 -6.75
N ILE A 31 -1.08 4.38 -6.37
CA ILE A 31 -1.86 3.40 -7.15
C ILE A 31 -3.32 3.83 -7.25
N TYR A 32 -3.93 4.32 -6.15
CA TYR A 32 -5.28 4.88 -6.19
C TYR A 32 -5.42 6.03 -7.19
N VAL A 33 -4.48 6.97 -7.19
CA VAL A 33 -4.49 8.10 -8.14
C VAL A 33 -4.42 7.59 -9.57
N ILE A 34 -3.53 6.63 -9.86
CA ILE A 34 -3.40 6.04 -11.20
C ILE A 34 -4.72 5.40 -11.63
N LEU A 35 -5.29 4.51 -10.81
CA LEU A 35 -6.56 3.84 -11.11
C LEU A 35 -7.70 4.85 -11.35
N PHE A 36 -7.80 5.86 -10.48
CA PHE A 36 -8.79 6.92 -10.60
C PHE A 36 -8.65 7.71 -11.90
N THR A 37 -7.42 8.08 -12.29
CA THR A 37 -7.18 8.85 -13.52
C THR A 37 -7.45 8.06 -14.80
N GLN A 38 -7.33 6.73 -14.76
CA GLN A 38 -7.55 5.86 -15.91
C GLN A 38 -9.05 5.59 -16.18
N ASN A 39 -9.94 5.86 -15.22
CA ASN A 39 -11.40 5.68 -15.36
C ASN A 39 -11.82 4.29 -15.86
N SER A 40 -11.17 3.22 -15.37
CA SER A 40 -11.50 1.83 -15.69
C SER A 40 -11.53 1.53 -17.21
N PRO A 41 -10.38 1.63 -17.91
CA PRO A 41 -10.30 1.62 -19.38
C PRO A 41 -10.74 0.30 -20.02
N TYR A 42 -10.74 -0.79 -19.25
CA TYR A 42 -11.19 -2.11 -19.70
C TYR A 42 -12.69 -2.18 -19.98
N LEU A 43 -13.49 -1.21 -19.52
CA LEU A 43 -14.91 -1.14 -19.83
C LEU A 43 -15.18 -0.93 -21.33
N ASP A 44 -14.24 -0.30 -22.04
CA ASP A 44 -14.35 -0.02 -23.48
C ASP A 44 -13.63 -1.07 -24.35
N TRP A 45 -13.17 -2.18 -23.76
CA TRP A 45 -12.47 -3.22 -24.51
C TRP A 45 -13.43 -4.09 -25.32
N ASP A 46 -12.91 -4.67 -26.40
CA ASP A 46 -13.65 -5.61 -27.22
C ASP A 46 -13.70 -6.99 -26.55
N TYR A 47 -14.82 -7.32 -25.93
CA TYR A 47 -15.07 -8.60 -25.27
C TYR A 47 -15.50 -9.73 -26.24
N SER A 48 -15.61 -9.45 -27.54
CA SER A 48 -15.80 -10.51 -28.54
C SER A 48 -14.49 -11.25 -28.84
N ASP A 49 -13.36 -10.59 -28.61
CA ASP A 49 -12.03 -11.18 -28.62
C ASP A 49 -11.76 -11.87 -27.26
N PRO A 50 -11.63 -13.21 -27.23
CA PRO A 50 -11.45 -13.95 -25.98
C PRO A 50 -10.16 -13.57 -25.24
N GLU A 51 -9.10 -13.16 -25.94
CA GLU A 51 -7.85 -12.76 -25.29
C GLU A 51 -8.05 -11.46 -24.49
N LYS A 52 -8.67 -10.45 -25.12
CA LYS A 52 -8.99 -9.18 -24.47
C LYS A 52 -9.98 -9.35 -23.33
N ALA A 53 -10.97 -10.22 -23.50
CA ALA A 53 -11.94 -10.52 -22.45
C ALA A 53 -11.26 -11.04 -21.17
N VAL A 54 -10.30 -11.97 -21.31
CA VAL A 54 -9.53 -12.50 -20.18
C VAL A 54 -8.73 -11.41 -19.48
N PHE A 55 -8.02 -10.56 -20.24
CA PHE A 55 -7.26 -9.45 -19.65
C PHE A 55 -8.17 -8.43 -18.95
N GLY A 56 -9.34 -8.12 -19.53
CA GLY A 56 -10.29 -7.18 -18.95
C GLY A 56 -10.81 -7.66 -17.60
N VAL A 57 -11.17 -8.95 -17.50
CA VAL A 57 -11.60 -9.57 -16.23
C VAL A 57 -10.47 -9.62 -15.21
N ALA A 58 -9.26 -9.96 -15.63
CA ALA A 58 -8.08 -9.98 -14.74
C ALA A 58 -7.78 -8.59 -14.18
N PHE A 59 -7.80 -7.56 -15.03
CA PHE A 59 -7.58 -6.18 -14.61
C PHE A 59 -8.69 -5.70 -13.66
N HIS A 60 -9.95 -5.93 -14.00
CA HIS A 60 -11.10 -5.57 -13.16
C HIS A 60 -11.02 -6.26 -11.78
N SER A 61 -10.66 -7.54 -11.76
CA SER A 61 -10.51 -8.30 -10.52
C SER A 61 -9.38 -7.75 -9.64
N ALA A 62 -8.24 -7.39 -10.26
CA ALA A 62 -7.12 -6.78 -9.55
C ALA A 62 -7.50 -5.42 -8.94
N GLU A 63 -8.17 -4.55 -9.72
CA GLU A 63 -8.68 -3.27 -9.23
C GLU A 63 -9.68 -3.49 -8.09
N TRP A 64 -10.64 -4.40 -8.25
CA TRP A 64 -11.66 -4.71 -7.26
C TRP A 64 -11.09 -5.18 -5.92
N ILE A 65 -10.05 -6.04 -5.96
CA ILE A 65 -9.34 -6.52 -4.78
C ILE A 65 -8.56 -5.37 -4.15
N PHE A 66 -7.80 -4.62 -4.96
CA PHE A 66 -6.96 -3.53 -4.48
C PHE A 66 -7.80 -2.48 -3.74
N VAL A 67 -8.89 -2.01 -4.35
CA VAL A 67 -9.76 -0.96 -3.79
C VAL A 67 -10.40 -1.38 -2.45
N ARG A 68 -10.54 -2.69 -2.18
CA ARG A 68 -11.06 -3.22 -0.90
C ARG A 68 -9.98 -3.48 0.14
N LEU A 69 -8.80 -3.93 -0.28
CA LEU A 69 -7.70 -4.23 0.64
C LEU A 69 -6.93 -2.98 1.04
N ALA A 70 -6.79 -2.01 0.15
CA ALA A 70 -6.02 -0.80 0.39
C ALA A 70 -6.52 0.00 1.61
N PRO A 71 -7.84 0.20 1.87
CA PRO A 71 -8.31 0.87 3.08
C PRO A 71 -7.94 0.11 4.37
N ILE A 72 -8.00 -1.22 4.35
CA ILE A 72 -7.61 -2.07 5.47
C ILE A 72 -6.08 -1.95 5.70
N ALA A 73 -5.29 -1.98 4.63
CA ALA A 73 -3.85 -1.78 4.73
C ALA A 73 -3.49 -0.39 5.27
N LEU A 74 -4.17 0.66 4.81
CA LEU A 74 -3.95 2.04 5.27
C LEU A 74 -4.29 2.20 6.76
N THR A 75 -5.39 1.60 7.25
CA THR A 75 -5.69 1.63 8.69
C THR A 75 -4.61 0.92 9.53
N GLY A 76 -4.11 -0.22 9.06
CA GLY A 76 -2.98 -0.91 9.67
C GLY A 76 -1.68 -0.08 9.67
N ILE A 77 -1.39 0.62 8.57
CA ILE A 77 -0.24 1.52 8.46
C ILE A 77 -0.37 2.69 9.45
N ILE A 78 -1.53 3.33 9.52
CA ILE A 78 -1.80 4.43 10.46
C ILE A 78 -1.63 3.94 11.90
N ALA A 79 -2.20 2.78 12.25
CA ALA A 79 -2.03 2.19 13.58
C ALA A 79 -0.55 1.91 13.89
N GLY A 80 0.21 1.35 12.94
CA GLY A 80 1.65 1.10 13.09
C GLY A 80 2.47 2.38 13.27
N LEU A 81 2.13 3.46 12.55
CA LEU A 81 2.76 4.77 12.71
C LEU A 81 2.47 5.37 14.09
N VAL A 82 1.22 5.29 14.56
CA VAL A 82 0.84 5.76 15.90
C VAL A 82 1.59 4.97 16.99
N LEU A 83 1.68 3.65 16.87
CA LEU A 83 2.37 2.80 17.86
C LEU A 83 3.88 3.06 17.89
N THR A 84 4.52 3.21 16.73
CA THR A 84 5.95 3.51 16.65
C THR A 84 6.27 4.91 17.16
N TRP A 85 5.38 5.89 16.94
CA TRP A 85 5.53 7.25 17.45
C TRP A 85 5.32 7.36 18.96
N ARG A 86 4.34 6.65 19.54
CA ARG A 86 4.12 6.63 21.00
C ARG A 86 5.27 6.03 21.78
N GLY A 87 6.00 5.08 21.19
CA GLY A 87 7.16 4.47 21.83
C GLY A 87 8.38 5.40 21.98
N ASP A 88 8.37 6.57 21.35
CA ASP A 88 9.44 7.58 21.42
C ASP A 88 9.24 8.61 22.55
N ARG A 89 8.07 8.65 23.21
CA ARG A 89 7.88 9.33 24.50
C ARG A 89 8.18 8.37 25.65
#